data_AF-A0ABD1RIS8-F1
#
_entry.id   AF-A0ABD1RIS8-F1
#
_cell.length_a   1.000
_cell.length_b   1.000
_cell.length_c   1.000
_cell.angle_alpha   90.00
_cell.angle_beta   90.00
_cell.angle_gamma   90.00
#
_symmetry.space_group_name_H-M   'P 1'
#
loop_
_entity.id
_entity.type
_entity.pdbx_description
1 polymer ?
#
loop_
_entity_poly.entity_id
_entity_poly.type
_entity_poly.pdbx_seq_one_letter_code
_entity_poly.pdbx_strand_id
1 'polypeptide(L)'
;MPQLHSTFTHTVRAQTYTFLIDDPFAYFAIFNQSMENLEGLAFLKSVKEAFDVVFNGDLGKKKLERLTSHYFQRKFNIVFHQLAGPGVTTRILNDPSATNL
;
A
#
# COMPACT_ATOMS: atom_id res chain seq x y z
N MET A 1 -18.56 16.96 7.24
CA MET A 1 -18.58 16.34 5.89
C MET A 1 -17.97 14.96 6.03
N PRO A 2 -18.53 13.89 5.43
CA PRO A 2 -17.90 12.58 5.50
C PRO A 2 -16.48 12.71 4.95
N GLN A 3 -15.48 12.38 5.76
CA GLN A 3 -14.10 12.23 5.33
C GLN A 3 -14.11 11.11 4.29
N LEU A 4 -13.96 11.46 3.01
CA LEU A 4 -14.20 10.51 1.93
C LEU A 4 -13.02 9.55 1.80
N HIS A 5 -12.94 8.57 2.70
CA HIS A 5 -12.19 7.35 2.43
C HIS A 5 -12.95 6.60 1.33
N SER A 6 -12.50 6.75 0.09
CA SER A 6 -13.09 6.08 -1.06
C SER A 6 -12.14 5.00 -1.57
N THR A 7 -12.70 3.82 -1.82
CA THR A 7 -12.04 2.77 -2.60
C THR A 7 -12.76 2.62 -3.92
N PHE A 8 -12.02 2.64 -5.02
CA PHE A 8 -12.57 2.40 -6.35
C PHE A 8 -11.65 1.48 -7.14
N THR A 9 -12.27 0.60 -7.92
CA THR A 9 -11.58 -0.36 -8.78
C THR A 9 -12.15 -0.32 -10.19
N HIS A 10 -11.29 -0.34 -11.20
CA HIS A 10 -11.67 -0.41 -12.61
C HIS A 10 -10.74 -1.32 -13.39
N THR A 11 -11.32 -2.27 -14.12
CA THR A 11 -10.58 -3.21 -14.96
C THR A 11 -10.70 -2.86 -16.44
N VAL A 12 -9.56 -2.72 -17.12
CA VAL A 12 -9.47 -2.48 -18.57
C VAL A 12 -8.31 -3.29 -19.13
N ARG A 13 -8.52 -4.00 -20.25
CA ARG A 13 -7.47 -4.76 -20.98
C ARG A 13 -6.62 -5.68 -20.06
N ALA A 14 -7.29 -6.50 -19.25
CA ALA A 14 -6.65 -7.41 -18.29
C ALA A 14 -5.80 -6.75 -17.19
N GLN A 15 -6.01 -5.45 -16.94
CA GLN A 15 -5.39 -4.71 -15.85
C GLN A 15 -6.47 -4.14 -14.93
N THR A 16 -6.31 -4.37 -13.64
CA THR A 16 -7.18 -3.83 -12.60
C THR A 16 -6.48 -2.67 -11.91
N TYR A 17 -7.08 -1.48 -12.00
CA TYR A 17 -6.64 -0.25 -11.36
C TYR A 17 -7.42 -0.09 -10.06
N THR A 18 -6.74 -0.10 -8.92
CA THR A 18 -7.36 0.12 -7.62
C THR A 18 -6.82 1.38 -6.98
N PHE A 19 -7.72 2.20 -6.46
CA PHE A 19 -7.43 3.45 -5.76
C PHE A 19 -7.96 3.37 -4.33
N LEU A 20 -7.14 3.84 -3.39
CA LEU A 20 -7.49 4.10 -2.01
C LEU A 20 -7.20 5.58 -1.74
N ILE A 21 -8.24 6.37 -1.52
CA ILE A 21 -8.13 7.80 -1.24
C ILE A 21 -8.24 8.01 0.27
N ASP A 22 -7.25 8.66 0.85
CA ASP A 22 -7.25 9.12 2.24
C ASP A 22 -6.65 10.52 2.28
N ASP A 23 -7.51 11.54 2.23
CA ASP A 23 -7.15 12.95 2.07
C ASP A 23 -6.03 13.38 3.05
N PRO A 24 -4.92 13.99 2.58
CA PRO A 24 -4.66 14.52 1.23
C PRO A 24 -3.98 13.54 0.26
N PHE A 25 -3.90 12.25 0.59
CA PHE A 25 -3.15 11.26 -0.16
C PHE A 25 -4.04 10.33 -0.99
N ALA A 26 -3.52 9.92 -2.14
CA ALA A 26 -4.10 8.87 -2.96
C ALA A 26 -3.06 7.76 -3.15
N TYR A 27 -3.45 6.54 -2.81
CA TYR A 27 -2.67 5.33 -3.04
C TYR A 27 -3.30 4.58 -4.20
N PHE A 28 -2.50 4.17 -5.18
CA PHE A 28 -3.01 3.43 -6.32
C PHE A 28 -2.06 2.32 -6.72
N ALA A 29 -2.63 1.25 -7.27
CA ALA A 29 -1.89 0.12 -7.78
C ALA A 29 -2.59 -0.46 -9.01
N ILE A 30 -1.78 -1.04 -9.89
CA ILE A 30 -2.23 -1.70 -11.11
C ILE A 30 -1.85 -3.17 -10.98
N PHE A 31 -2.85 -4.04 -11.05
CA PHE A 31 -2.70 -5.48 -10.93
C PHE A 31 -3.10 -6.16 -12.22
N ASN A 32 -2.64 -7.40 -12.42
CA ASN A 32 -3.26 -8.26 -13.43
C ASN A 32 -4.72 -8.51 -13.01
N GLN A 33 -5.64 -8.55 -13.97
CA GLN A 33 -7.05 -8.88 -13.71
C GLN A 33 -7.23 -10.22 -13.00
N SER A 34 -6.29 -11.16 -13.15
CA SER A 34 -6.31 -12.45 -12.45
C SER A 34 -6.07 -12.35 -10.94
N MET A 35 -5.61 -11.21 -10.44
CA MET A 35 -5.38 -10.99 -9.01
C MET A 35 -6.69 -10.67 -8.31
N GLU A 36 -6.91 -11.25 -7.13
CA GLU A 36 -8.14 -10.98 -6.37
C GLU A 36 -8.18 -9.53 -5.89
N ASN A 37 -9.33 -8.87 -6.03
CA ASN A 37 -9.51 -7.48 -5.61
C ASN A 37 -9.16 -7.27 -4.11
N LEU A 38 -9.42 -8.28 -3.27
CA LEU A 38 -9.08 -8.25 -1.85
C LEU A 38 -7.56 -8.20 -1.61
N GLU A 39 -6.77 -8.94 -2.40
CA GLU A 39 -5.31 -8.91 -2.32
C GLU A 39 -4.77 -7.55 -2.75
N GLY A 40 -5.31 -7.00 -3.84
CA GLY A 40 -4.90 -5.68 -4.33
C GLY A 40 -5.21 -4.55 -3.32
N LEU A 41 -6.36 -4.63 -2.66
CA LEU A 41 -6.72 -3.69 -1.60
C LEU A 41 -5.87 -3.88 -0.34
N ALA A 42 -5.58 -5.13 0.05
CA ALA A 42 -4.70 -5.43 1.19
C ALA A 42 -3.29 -4.87 0.96
N PHE A 43 -2.74 -5.04 -0.25
CA PHE A 43 -1.48 -4.43 -0.64
C PHE A 43 -1.50 -2.90 -0.46
N LEU A 44 -2.54 -2.21 -0.96
CA LEU A 44 -2.66 -0.76 -0.82
C LEU A 44 -2.77 -0.30 0.64
N LYS A 45 -3.46 -1.06 1.49
CA LYS A 45 -3.51 -0.80 2.94
C LYS A 45 -2.13 -0.91 3.57
N SER A 46 -1.35 -1.94 3.23
CA SER A 46 0.03 -2.09 3.74
C SER A 46 0.97 -0.97 3.25
N VAL A 47 0.82 -0.51 2.00
CA VAL A 47 1.56 0.66 1.49
C VAL A 47 1.21 1.92 2.28
N LYS A 48 -0.09 2.14 2.54
CA LYS A 48 -0.58 3.26 3.35
C LYS A 48 0.00 3.21 4.77
N GLU A 49 -0.10 2.08 5.46
CA GLU A 49 0.43 1.92 6.81
C GLU A 49 1.94 2.21 6.87
N ALA A 50 2.72 1.71 5.91
CA ALA A 50 4.14 2.02 5.81
C ALA A 50 4.39 3.52 5.55
N PHE A 51 3.54 4.17 4.75
CA PHE A 51 3.57 5.62 4.53
C PHE A 51 3.26 6.40 5.79
N ASP A 52 2.25 6.03 6.56
CA ASP A 52 1.90 6.73 7.79
C ASP A 52 3.06 6.69 8.79
N VAL A 53 3.81 5.57 8.88
CA VAL A 53 5.00 5.47 9.72
C VAL A 53 6.10 6.44 9.27
N VAL A 54 6.43 6.45 7.98
CA VAL A 54 7.49 7.32 7.42
C VAL A 54 7.07 8.79 7.52
N PHE A 55 5.85 9.10 7.15
CA PHE A 55 5.29 10.45 7.14
C PHE A 55 5.23 11.06 8.55
N ASN A 56 4.71 10.31 9.53
CA ASN A 56 4.64 10.77 10.92
C ASN A 56 6.03 10.89 11.56
N GLY A 57 6.97 9.99 11.23
CA GLY A 57 8.34 10.01 11.75
C GLY A 57 9.21 11.15 11.18
N ASP A 58 9.14 11.40 9.87
CA ASP A 58 9.97 12.40 9.20
C ASP A 58 9.42 13.82 9.25
N LEU A 59 8.10 13.94 9.39
CA LEU A 59 7.38 15.12 8.96
C LEU A 59 6.39 15.71 9.95
N GLY A 60 6.32 15.22 11.20
CA GLY A 60 5.38 15.68 12.24
C GLY A 60 5.32 17.20 12.52
N LYS A 61 6.11 18.04 11.82
CA LYS A 61 6.03 19.51 11.80
C LYS A 61 6.26 20.18 10.42
N LYS A 62 6.57 19.49 9.32
CA LYS A 62 6.77 20.18 8.02
C LYS A 62 5.44 20.24 7.28
N LYS A 63 5.05 21.45 6.88
CA LYS A 63 3.88 21.71 6.03
C LYS A 63 4.00 20.84 4.77
N LEU A 64 2.94 20.11 4.42
CA LEU A 64 2.82 19.31 3.19
C LEU A 64 3.30 20.09 1.95
N GLU A 65 3.05 21.40 1.95
CA GLU A 65 3.48 22.39 0.96
C GLU A 65 5.00 22.46 0.70
N ARG A 66 5.83 21.91 1.60
CA ARG A 66 7.30 21.90 1.46
C ARG A 66 7.83 20.64 0.79
N LEU A 67 6.98 19.66 0.49
CA LEU A 67 7.39 18.45 -0.19
C LEU A 67 7.59 18.74 -1.67
N THR A 68 8.77 18.42 -2.19
CA THR A 68 9.03 18.42 -3.64
C THR A 68 8.52 17.13 -4.25
N SER A 69 8.35 17.13 -5.58
CA SER A 69 8.10 15.88 -6.31
C SER A 69 9.14 14.81 -5.92
N HIS A 70 8.69 13.57 -5.79
CA HIS A 70 9.52 12.39 -5.49
C HIS A 70 10.24 12.39 -4.14
N TYR A 71 9.88 13.28 -3.20
CA TYR A 71 10.52 13.38 -1.87
C TYR A 71 10.68 12.02 -1.16
N PHE A 72 9.67 11.17 -1.27
CA PHE A 72 9.63 9.84 -0.63
C PHE A 72 10.13 8.70 -1.51
N GLN A 73 10.46 8.93 -2.79
CA GLN A 73 10.76 7.86 -3.75
C GLN A 73 11.87 6.91 -3.26
N ARG A 74 12.98 7.47 -2.74
CA ARG A 74 14.10 6.65 -2.24
C ARG A 74 13.73 5.82 -1.01
N LYS A 75 12.92 6.39 -0.10
CA LYS A 75 12.49 5.71 1.14
C LYS A 75 11.52 4.58 0.83
N PHE A 76 10.65 4.78 -0.16
CA PHE A 76 9.62 3.84 -0.55
C PHE A 76 10.11 2.68 -1.42
N ASN A 77 11.26 2.81 -2.08
CA ASN A 77 11.80 1.71 -2.88
C ASN A 77 11.97 0.42 -2.05
N ILE A 78 12.43 0.54 -0.81
CA ILE A 78 12.59 -0.61 0.11
C ILE A 78 11.23 -1.20 0.51
N VAL A 79 10.25 -0.33 0.81
CA VAL A 79 8.89 -0.75 1.17
C VAL A 79 8.24 -1.55 0.04
N PHE A 80 8.34 -1.07 -1.20
CA PHE A 80 7.82 -1.80 -2.35
C PHE A 80 8.52 -3.14 -2.57
N HIS A 81 9.84 -3.21 -2.38
CA HIS A 81 10.56 -4.49 -2.45
C HIS A 81 10.13 -5.49 -1.36
N GLN A 82 9.78 -5.01 -0.16
CA GLN A 82 9.28 -5.86 0.91
C GLN A 82 7.85 -6.34 0.64
N LEU A 83 6.97 -5.46 0.16
CA LEU A 83 5.55 -5.76 -0.05
C LEU A 83 5.26 -6.52 -1.35
N ALA A 84 6.02 -6.27 -2.42
CA ALA A 84 5.85 -6.90 -3.73
C ALA A 84 6.90 -7.99 -4.03
N GLY A 85 7.89 -8.17 -3.14
CA GLY A 85 8.91 -9.19 -3.29
C GLY A 85 8.39 -10.60 -3.00
N PRO A 86 9.03 -11.65 -3.53
CA PRO A 86 8.60 -13.06 -3.40
C PRO A 86 8.65 -13.65 -1.97
N GLY A 87 8.70 -12.83 -0.91
CA GLY A 87 9.10 -13.24 0.43
C GLY A 87 8.10 -13.04 1.59
N VAL A 88 6.93 -12.43 1.38
CA VAL A 88 6.00 -12.13 2.51
C VAL A 88 4.77 -13.05 2.58
N THR A 89 4.25 -13.55 1.46
CA THR A 89 3.09 -14.47 1.49
C THR A 89 3.49 -15.90 1.90
N THR A 90 4.75 -16.30 1.69
CA THR A 90 5.24 -17.67 1.95
C THR A 90 5.64 -17.94 3.40
N ARG A 91 5.70 -16.92 4.28
CA ARG A 91 6.09 -17.14 5.69
C ARG A 91 4.93 -17.27 6.66
N ILE A 92 3.73 -16.81 6.31
CA ILE A 92 2.54 -16.97 7.17
C ILE A 92 1.82 -18.30 6.88
N LEU A 93 2.00 -18.89 5.70
CA LEU A 93 1.35 -20.16 5.32
C LEU A 93 2.22 -21.41 5.55
N ASN A 94 3.51 -21.26 5.89
CA ASN A 94 4.45 -22.39 6.07
C ASN A 94 5.06 -22.43 7.48
N ASP A 95 4.35 -22.03 8.53
CA ASP A 95 4.73 -22.40 9.89
C ASP A 95 3.92 -23.62 10.36
N PRO A 96 4.48 -24.85 10.34
CA PRO A 96 3.83 -26.04 10.87
C PRO A 96 3.88 -26.10 12.41
N SER A 97 4.38 -25.08 13.10
CA SER A 97 4.56 -25.10 14.55
C SER A 97 3.30 -24.73 15.35
N ALA A 98 2.23 -24.28 14.71
CA ALA A 98 0.95 -24.02 15.38
C ALA A 98 0.08 -25.28 15.50
N THR A 99 0.66 -26.38 15.96
CA THR A 99 -0.08 -27.48 16.57
C THR A 99 0.87 -28.19 17.53
N ASN A 100 0.79 -27.85 18.82
CA ASN A 100 0.74 -28.78 19.95
C ASN A 100 1.09 -28.05 21.27
N LEU A 101 0.14 -28.20 22.22
CA LEU A 101 0.07 -27.74 23.62
C LEU A 101 -0.45 -26.33 23.85
#